data_AF-A0A2D9CC82-F1
#
_entry.id   AF-A0A2D9CC82-F1
#
_cell.length_a   1.000
_cell.length_b   1.000
_cell.length_c   1.000
_cell.angle_alpha   90.00
_cell.angle_beta   90.00
_cell.angle_gamma   90.00
#
_symmetry.space_group_name_H-M   'P 1'
#
loop_
_entity.id
_entity.type
_entity.pdbx_description
1 polymer ?
#
loop_
_entity_poly.entity_id
_entity_poly.type
_entity_poly.pdbx_seq_one_letter_code
_entity_poly.pdbx_strand_id
1 'polypeptide(L)'
;MDSSVNIENHKEQIVNALARSGHKHTFDDVVKAVANDDAQYWPANNSAAITQVAKKSDGTVGLNVWLYGGNLKDFYLLVNAAKKHVKDLGGDFIMTFDHRKGWNRLLKKLGFVEHGKTLIWRL
;
A
#
# COMPACT_ATOMS: atom_id res chain seq x y z
N MET A 1 -21.61 13.96 -12.33
CA MET A 1 -21.04 14.34 -11.02
C MET A 1 -20.08 13.23 -10.67
N ASP A 2 -18.85 13.32 -11.18
CA ASP A 2 -17.86 12.31 -10.87
C ASP A 2 -17.41 12.60 -9.43
N SER A 3 -17.81 11.74 -8.49
CA SER A 3 -17.31 11.75 -7.13
C SER A 3 -15.86 11.31 -7.19
N SER A 4 -15.01 12.17 -7.75
CA SER A 4 -13.61 11.89 -7.95
C SER A 4 -13.01 11.63 -6.58
N VAL A 5 -12.58 10.39 -6.39
CA VAL A 5 -11.85 9.92 -5.23
C VAL A 5 -10.60 10.80 -5.12
N ASN A 6 -10.68 11.84 -4.30
CA ASN A 6 -9.62 12.81 -4.15
C ASN A 6 -8.68 12.35 -3.04
N ILE A 7 -7.39 12.27 -3.34
CA ILE A 7 -6.34 11.89 -2.38
C ILE A 7 -6.22 12.90 -1.23
N GLU A 8 -6.62 14.16 -1.44
CA GLU A 8 -6.66 15.18 -0.39
C GLU A 8 -7.58 14.80 0.79
N ASN A 9 -8.61 13.97 0.55
CA ASN A 9 -9.51 13.50 1.62
C ASN A 9 -8.77 12.71 2.71
N HIS A 10 -7.60 12.14 2.39
CA HIS A 10 -6.79 11.35 3.31
C HIS A 10 -5.38 11.94 3.52
N LYS A 11 -5.21 13.24 3.27
CA LYS A 11 -3.94 13.94 3.41
C LYS A 11 -3.30 13.70 4.77
N GLU A 12 -4.07 13.87 5.85
CA GLU A 12 -3.56 13.69 7.21
C GLU A 12 -3.02 12.28 7.44
N GLN A 13 -3.74 11.25 6.99
CA GLN A 13 -3.36 9.85 7.14
C GLN A 13 -2.08 9.54 6.36
N ILE A 14 -1.96 10.06 5.13
CA ILE A 14 -0.80 9.85 4.27
C ILE A 14 0.42 10.60 4.82
N VAL A 15 0.28 11.85 5.23
CA VAL A 15 1.35 12.64 5.89
C VAL A 15 1.82 11.93 7.16
N ASN A 16 0.90 11.42 7.99
CA ASN A 16 1.22 10.67 9.19
C ASN A 16 1.90 9.31 8.92
N ALA A 17 1.70 8.72 7.73
CA ALA A 17 2.42 7.54 7.29
C ALA A 17 3.84 7.89 6.82
N LEU A 18 3.99 8.96 6.04
CA LEU A 18 5.26 9.49 5.54
C LEU A 18 6.20 9.95 6.66
N ALA A 19 5.67 10.66 7.67
CA ALA A 19 6.43 11.08 8.84
C ALA A 19 7.05 9.90 9.61
N ARG A 20 6.55 8.67 9.37
CA ARG A 20 7.00 7.44 10.01
C ARG A 20 7.76 6.50 9.08
N SER A 21 7.94 6.86 7.80
CA SER A 21 8.70 6.08 6.81
C SER A 21 10.12 6.62 6.56
N GLY A 22 10.56 7.62 7.36
CA GLY A 22 11.93 8.16 7.28
C GLY A 22 12.10 9.36 6.35
N HIS A 23 11.01 10.09 6.05
CA HIS A 23 11.01 11.42 5.40
C HIS A 23 11.63 11.53 3.99
N LYS A 24 11.75 10.42 3.23
CA LYS A 24 12.29 10.47 1.86
C LYS A 24 11.34 11.07 0.82
N HIS A 25 10.06 11.15 1.14
CA HIS A 25 9.02 11.62 0.23
C HIS A 25 8.07 12.56 0.97
N THR A 26 7.52 13.52 0.22
CA THR A 26 6.49 14.45 0.66
C THR A 26 5.11 13.98 0.22
N PHE A 27 4.05 14.60 0.75
CA PHE A 27 2.70 14.34 0.28
C PHE A 27 2.55 14.70 -1.21
N ASP A 28 3.16 15.79 -1.65
CA ASP A 28 3.12 16.21 -3.06
C ASP A 28 3.78 15.18 -3.98
N ASP A 29 4.84 14.49 -3.53
CA ASP A 29 5.46 13.40 -4.29
C ASP A 29 4.49 12.22 -4.46
N VAL A 30 3.68 11.93 -3.43
CA VAL A 30 2.64 10.90 -3.49
C VAL A 30 1.53 11.32 -4.44
N VAL A 31 1.06 12.57 -4.37
CA VAL A 31 0.04 13.10 -5.28
C VAL A 31 0.52 13.03 -6.73
N LYS A 32 1.76 13.45 -7.00
CA LYS A 32 2.36 13.36 -8.34
C LYS A 32 2.45 11.92 -8.83
N ALA A 33 2.91 10.99 -7.99
CA ALA A 33 3.01 9.58 -8.36
C ALA A 33 1.63 8.98 -8.70
N VAL A 34 0.58 9.35 -7.95
CA VAL A 34 -0.79 8.90 -8.25
C VAL A 34 -1.31 9.55 -9.54
N ALA A 35 -1.05 10.84 -9.75
CA ALA A 35 -1.47 11.55 -10.96
C ALA A 35 -0.77 11.04 -12.24
N ASN A 36 0.44 10.48 -12.11
CA ASN A 36 1.23 9.93 -13.21
C ASN A 36 1.01 8.43 -13.44
N ASP A 37 0.08 7.78 -12.73
CA ASP A 37 -0.14 6.33 -12.72
C ASP A 37 1.07 5.48 -12.22
N ASP A 38 2.07 6.13 -11.61
CA ASP A 38 3.21 5.48 -10.94
C ASP A 38 2.78 4.81 -9.61
N ALA A 39 1.66 5.26 -9.05
CA ALA A 39 1.07 4.72 -7.83
C ALA A 39 -0.46 4.67 -7.92
N GLN A 40 -1.06 3.77 -7.15
CA GLN A 40 -2.49 3.57 -7.02
C GLN A 40 -2.94 4.06 -5.65
N TYR A 41 -4.00 4.87 -5.63
CA TYR A 41 -4.64 5.35 -4.40
C TYR A 41 -5.84 4.48 -4.04
N TRP A 42 -5.83 4.00 -2.79
CA TRP A 42 -6.87 3.13 -2.25
C TRP A 42 -7.55 3.80 -1.05
N PRO A 43 -8.67 4.52 -1.26
CA PRO A 43 -9.42 5.12 -0.17
C PRO A 43 -10.19 4.07 0.64
N ALA A 44 -10.35 4.34 1.93
CA ALA A 44 -11.37 3.76 2.80
C ALA A 44 -12.09 4.89 3.55
N ASN A 45 -12.75 4.61 4.67
CA ASN A 45 -13.51 5.63 5.40
C ASN A 45 -12.60 6.66 6.08
N ASN A 46 -11.68 6.19 6.93
CA ASN A 46 -10.76 7.04 7.70
C ASN A 46 -9.30 6.61 7.48
N SER A 47 -9.04 5.99 6.34
CA SER A 47 -7.77 5.33 6.04
C SER A 47 -7.51 5.36 4.54
N ALA A 48 -6.25 5.31 4.17
CA ALA A 48 -5.83 5.18 2.79
C ALA A 48 -4.57 4.32 2.69
N ALA A 49 -4.48 3.57 1.59
CA ALA A 49 -3.25 2.93 1.16
C ALA A 49 -2.77 3.51 -0.17
N ILE A 50 -1.46 3.53 -0.36
CA ILE A 50 -0.81 3.84 -1.63
C ILE A 50 -0.01 2.61 -2.01
N THR A 51 -0.28 2.06 -3.20
CA THR A 51 0.47 0.92 -3.74
C THR A 51 1.09 1.26 -5.07
N GLN A 52 2.08 0.47 -5.47
CA GLN A 52 2.68 0.55 -6.80
C GLN A 52 2.64 -0.84 -7.42
N VAL A 53 2.43 -0.92 -8.73
CA VAL A 53 2.56 -2.20 -9.43
C VAL A 53 4.05 -2.57 -9.46
N ALA A 54 4.38 -3.74 -8.92
CA ALA A 54 5.74 -4.25 -8.90
C ALA A 54 5.86 -5.37 -9.94
N LYS A 55 6.86 -5.28 -10.82
CA LYS A 55 7.19 -6.33 -11.79
C LYS A 55 8.58 -6.86 -11.50
N LYS A 56 8.71 -8.18 -11.41
CA LYS A 56 10.00 -8.86 -11.27
C LYS A 56 10.60 -9.15 -12.64
N SER A 57 11.91 -9.39 -12.66
CA SER A 57 12.66 -9.71 -13.90
C SER A 57 12.19 -10.99 -14.58
N ASP A 58 11.59 -11.92 -13.83
CA ASP A 58 10.99 -13.16 -14.34
C ASP A 58 9.58 -12.97 -14.91
N GLY A 59 9.07 -11.74 -14.96
CA GLY A 59 7.74 -11.40 -15.45
C GLY A 59 6.63 -11.44 -14.39
N THR A 60 6.93 -11.85 -13.15
CA THR A 60 5.93 -11.92 -12.09
C THR A 60 5.43 -10.52 -11.71
N VAL A 61 4.11 -10.36 -11.65
CA VAL A 61 3.45 -9.10 -11.25
C VAL A 61 3.00 -9.19 -9.80
N GLY A 62 3.06 -8.06 -9.10
CA GLY A 62 2.61 -7.92 -7.73
C GLY A 62 2.33 -6.48 -7.36
N LEU A 63 2.11 -6.25 -6.07
CA LEU A 63 1.94 -4.91 -5.50
C LEU A 63 3.03 -4.63 -4.48
N ASN A 64 3.62 -3.44 -4.54
CA ASN A 64 4.39 -2.85 -3.45
C ASN A 64 3.49 -1.91 -2.66
N VAL A 65 3.26 -2.18 -1.37
CA VAL A 65 2.56 -1.27 -0.47
C VAL A 65 3.54 -0.22 -0.01
N TRP A 66 3.39 0.98 -0.58
CA TRP A 66 4.23 2.12 -0.30
C TRP A 66 3.83 2.77 1.02
N LEU A 67 2.54 3.06 1.21
CA LEU A 67 2.03 3.73 2.40
C LEU A 67 0.70 3.13 2.87
N TYR A 68 0.53 3.15 4.18
CA TYR A 68 -0.77 2.98 4.82
C TYR A 68 -0.89 3.96 5.99
N GLY A 69 -1.98 4.71 6.00
CA GLY A 69 -2.38 5.57 7.12
C GLY A 69 -3.83 5.33 7.49
N GLY A 70 -4.14 5.38 8.79
CA GLY A 70 -5.50 5.21 9.30
C GLY A 70 -5.61 4.13 10.38
N ASN A 71 -6.77 3.49 10.47
CA ASN A 71 -7.13 2.58 11.57
C ASN A 71 -6.98 1.09 11.20
N LEU A 72 -7.10 0.17 12.17
CA LEU A 72 -6.93 -1.26 11.89
C LEU A 72 -8.11 -1.90 11.16
N LYS A 73 -9.33 -1.38 11.30
CA LYS A 73 -10.52 -1.96 10.66
C LYS A 73 -10.41 -1.84 9.14
N ASP A 74 -10.13 -0.64 8.66
CA ASP A 74 -9.97 -0.36 7.23
C ASP A 74 -8.74 -1.07 6.66
N PHE A 75 -7.69 -1.27 7.47
CA PHE A 75 -6.48 -1.98 7.06
C PHE A 75 -6.78 -3.38 6.54
N TYR A 76 -7.57 -4.16 7.28
CA TYR A 76 -7.91 -5.52 6.87
C TYR A 76 -8.76 -5.54 5.60
N LEU A 77 -9.67 -4.57 5.43
CA LEU A 77 -10.46 -4.42 4.21
C LEU A 77 -9.55 -4.13 3.01
N LEU A 78 -8.62 -3.19 3.16
CA LEU A 78 -7.67 -2.80 2.11
C LEU A 78 -6.68 -3.91 1.77
N VAL A 79 -6.22 -4.70 2.73
CA VAL A 79 -5.38 -5.88 2.44
C VAL A 79 -6.14 -6.92 1.63
N ASN A 80 -7.41 -7.19 1.96
CA ASN A 80 -8.23 -8.13 1.20
C ASN A 80 -8.51 -7.61 -0.23
N ALA A 81 -8.77 -6.31 -0.37
CA ALA A 81 -8.91 -5.67 -1.68
C ALA A 81 -7.63 -5.79 -2.51
N ALA A 82 -6.46 -5.54 -1.92
CA ALA A 82 -5.17 -5.68 -2.58
C ALA A 82 -4.89 -7.14 -3.02
N LYS A 83 -5.25 -8.13 -2.19
CA LYS A 83 -5.15 -9.57 -2.53
C LYS A 83 -6.05 -9.96 -3.69
N LYS A 84 -7.22 -9.34 -3.82
CA LYS A 84 -8.09 -9.53 -4.98
C LYS A 84 -7.49 -8.85 -6.21
N HIS A 85 -7.07 -7.59 -6.08
CA HIS A 85 -6.52 -6.82 -7.19
C HIS A 85 -5.29 -7.46 -7.81
N VAL A 86 -4.36 -7.97 -7.00
CA VAL A 86 -3.17 -8.62 -7.54
C VAL A 86 -3.51 -9.87 -8.36
N LYS A 87 -4.55 -10.63 -7.97
CA LYS A 87 -5.06 -11.76 -8.77
C LYS A 87 -5.67 -11.29 -10.09
N ASP A 88 -6.45 -10.21 -10.04
CA ASP A 88 -7.09 -9.63 -11.21
C ASP A 88 -6.05 -9.08 -12.20
N LEU A 89 -4.86 -8.67 -11.72
CA LEU A 89 -3.69 -8.32 -12.53
C LEU A 89 -2.90 -9.54 -13.08
N GLY A 90 -3.30 -10.77 -12.75
CA GLY A 90 -2.54 -11.98 -13.06
C GLY A 90 -1.24 -12.13 -12.24
N GLY A 91 -1.11 -11.37 -11.16
CA GLY A 91 0.03 -11.39 -10.25
C GLY A 91 -0.13 -12.35 -9.08
N ASP A 92 0.94 -12.54 -8.31
CA ASP A 92 1.00 -13.54 -7.24
C ASP A 92 1.51 -13.01 -5.90
N PHE A 93 1.90 -11.73 -5.79
CA PHE A 93 2.54 -11.22 -4.57
C PHE A 93 2.12 -9.81 -4.14
N ILE A 94 2.14 -9.59 -2.84
CA ILE A 94 2.08 -8.27 -2.22
C ILE A 94 3.28 -8.14 -1.30
N MET A 95 4.01 -7.04 -1.39
CA MET A 95 5.16 -6.78 -0.54
C MET A 95 5.15 -5.38 0.05
N THR A 96 5.91 -5.19 1.12
CA THR A 96 6.23 -3.87 1.67
C THR A 96 7.66 -3.90 2.20
N PHE A 97 8.38 -2.77 2.09
CA PHE A 97 9.78 -2.62 2.49
C PHE A 97 9.91 -1.65 3.65
N ASP A 98 10.94 -1.85 4.48
CA ASP A 98 11.30 -0.95 5.59
C ASP A 98 10.10 -0.56 6.47
N HIS A 99 9.15 -1.50 6.60
CA HIS A 99 7.91 -1.27 7.35
C HIS A 99 8.22 -1.12 8.85
N ARG A 100 7.38 -0.34 9.54
CA ARG A 100 7.43 -0.26 11.00
C ARG A 100 7.26 -1.65 11.62
N LYS A 101 8.07 -1.99 12.63
CA LYS A 101 8.00 -3.29 13.35
C LYS A 101 6.59 -3.69 13.80
N GLY A 102 5.73 -2.72 14.11
CA GLY A 102 4.32 -2.95 14.46
C GLY A 102 3.52 -3.68 13.37
N TRP A 103 3.90 -3.51 12.10
CA TRP A 103 3.28 -4.19 10.96
C TRP A 103 3.57 -5.69 10.93
N ASN A 104 4.72 -6.14 11.43
CA ASN A 104 5.09 -7.56 11.44
C ASN A 104 4.00 -8.41 12.08
N ARG A 105 3.52 -8.00 13.25
CA ARG A 105 2.52 -8.78 13.99
C ARG A 105 1.20 -8.89 13.23
N LEU A 106 0.79 -7.84 12.52
CA LEU A 106 -0.47 -7.78 11.80
C LEU A 106 -0.39 -8.56 10.49
N LEU A 107 0.63 -8.26 9.67
CA LEU A 107 0.80 -8.87 8.36
C LEU A 107 1.11 -10.37 8.44
N LYS A 108 1.88 -10.83 9.44
CA LYS A 108 2.11 -12.27 9.65
C LYS A 108 0.82 -13.05 9.90
N LYS A 109 -0.13 -12.47 10.65
CA LYS A 109 -1.46 -13.08 10.86
C LYS A 109 -2.28 -13.16 9.57
N LEU A 110 -1.94 -12.35 8.56
CA LEU A 110 -2.59 -12.33 7.25
C LEU A 110 -1.83 -13.17 6.20
N GLY A 111 -0.84 -13.97 6.64
CA GLY A 111 -0.07 -14.87 5.78
C GLY A 111 1.14 -14.24 5.10
N PHE A 112 1.58 -13.04 5.52
CA PHE A 112 2.83 -12.48 5.04
C PHE A 112 4.03 -13.14 5.74
N VAL A 113 5.07 -13.44 4.97
CA VAL A 113 6.34 -14.00 5.45
C VAL A 113 7.41 -12.91 5.42
N GLU A 114 8.23 -12.87 6.47
CA GLU A 114 9.30 -11.88 6.61
C GLU A 114 10.59 -12.39 5.96
N HIS A 115 11.16 -11.59 5.07
CA HIS A 115 12.43 -11.81 4.39
C HIS A 115 13.32 -10.57 4.59
N GLY A 116 14.15 -10.59 5.63
CA GLY A 116 14.97 -9.43 6.00
C GLY A 116 14.11 -8.21 6.36
N LYS A 117 14.19 -7.15 5.56
CA LYS A 117 13.39 -5.91 5.75
C LYS A 117 12.09 -5.88 4.93
N THR A 118 11.71 -7.00 4.32
CA THR A 118 10.53 -7.11 3.47
C THR A 118 9.52 -8.07 4.10
N LEU A 119 8.24 -7.73 4.06
CA LEU A 119 7.15 -8.69 4.28
C LEU A 119 6.48 -8.98 2.95
N ILE A 120 6.29 -10.26 2.63
CA ILE A 120 5.74 -10.71 1.35
C ILE A 120 4.59 -11.67 1.61
N TRP A 121 3.43 -11.40 1.03
CA TRP A 121 2.35 -12.36 0.86
C TRP A 121 2.41 -12.93 -0.56
N ARG A 122 2.11 -14.22 -0.70
CA ARG A 122 1.98 -14.92 -1.98
C ARG A 122 0.62 -15.58 -2.08
N LEU A 123 0.11 -15.70 -3.31
CA LEU A 123 -1.08 -16.48 -3.63
C LEU A 123 -0.86 -17.98 -3.38
#